data_AF-A0ABD5WWV0-F1
#
_entry.id   AF-A0ABD5WWV0-F1
#
_cell.length_a   1.000
_cell.length_b   1.000
_cell.length_c   1.000
_cell.angle_alpha   90.00
_cell.angle_beta   90.00
_cell.angle_gamma   90.00
#
_symmetry.space_group_name_H-M   'P 1'
#
loop_
_entity.id
_entity.type
_entity.pdbx_description
1 polymer ?
#
loop_
_entity_poly.entity_id
_entity_poly.type
_entity_poly.pdbx_seq_one_letter_code
_entity_poly.pdbx_strand_id
1 'polypeptide(L)'
;MLTADLGWVPISTVSAGDELATLAIVTAENGQRQRRLQTAQVTDVAHVRRPTVELQTDEVTVSVAADARVLPYTHDFRDACRFRSGQRVKTVLTPTPDPDSVAYRDGYVHGAFAGDGSVVKTKTTKNATLRCQDEEIIERVDAFARDEYGLQRKGREFNSLHEIRTTIWKEVDLLDGLLPIDPTQVDDLDYCRGWLAGMFDTDGAFDGHTVRFTQTKPEQRKALQLLLGRLGFEYVVEQKGVRVRGANSRLRVLSAIRPVVSRKIRSYAGIMVNGSAEVVGVAERPVRDTYDISLDRGDAYVLEGLCVEAV
;
A
#
# COMPACT_ATOMS: atom_id res chain seq x y z
N MET A 1 -7.86 -8.86 -4.22
CA MET A 1 -8.40 -8.45 -2.91
C MET A 1 -7.50 -7.38 -2.33
N LEU A 2 -8.09 -6.29 -1.85
CA LEU A 2 -7.35 -5.23 -1.15
C LEU A 2 -7.15 -5.64 0.31
N THR A 3 -5.90 -5.81 0.74
CA THR A 3 -5.57 -6.14 2.13
C THR A 3 -5.77 -4.93 3.04
N ALA A 4 -5.82 -5.18 4.36
CA ALA A 4 -5.91 -4.11 5.36
C ALA A 4 -4.75 -3.10 5.27
N ASP A 5 -3.61 -3.46 4.69
CA ASP A 5 -2.45 -2.58 4.50
C ASP A 5 -2.35 -2.01 3.07
N LEU A 6 -3.49 -1.97 2.36
CA LEU A 6 -3.63 -1.43 0.99
C LEU A 6 -2.79 -2.15 -0.08
N GLY A 7 -2.35 -3.38 0.19
CA GLY A 7 -1.74 -4.28 -0.78
C GLY A 7 -2.78 -5.07 -1.58
N TRP A 8 -2.34 -5.74 -2.64
CA TRP A 8 -3.21 -6.55 -3.49
C TRP A 8 -2.76 -8.00 -3.48
N VAL A 9 -3.70 -8.89 -3.14
CA VAL A 9 -3.50 -10.35 -3.19
C VAL A 9 -4.60 -11.03 -4.04
N PRO A 10 -4.34 -12.17 -4.69
CA PRO A 10 -5.38 -12.95 -5.35
C PRO A 10 -6.46 -13.37 -4.35
N ILE A 11 -7.73 -13.43 -4.77
CA ILE A 11 -8.81 -13.90 -3.87
C ILE A 11 -8.60 -15.35 -3.42
N SER A 12 -7.96 -16.16 -4.26
CA SER A 12 -7.65 -17.56 -3.97
C SER A 12 -6.61 -17.78 -2.88
N THR A 13 -5.87 -16.73 -2.47
CA THR A 13 -4.88 -16.83 -1.39
C THR A 13 -5.42 -16.31 -0.06
N VAL A 14 -6.62 -15.73 -0.05
CA VAL A 14 -7.25 -15.23 1.17
C VAL A 14 -7.75 -16.38 2.02
N SER A 15 -7.50 -16.31 3.32
CA SER A 15 -7.87 -17.32 4.31
C SER A 15 -8.56 -16.70 5.52
N ALA A 16 -9.27 -17.51 6.29
CA ALA A 16 -9.80 -17.09 7.59
C ALA A 16 -8.66 -16.60 8.49
N GLY A 17 -8.86 -15.47 9.14
CA GLY A 17 -7.85 -14.77 9.94
C GLY A 17 -7.20 -13.58 9.24
N ASP A 18 -7.21 -13.53 7.90
CA ASP A 18 -6.66 -12.40 7.13
C ASP A 18 -7.46 -11.12 7.38
N GLU A 19 -6.79 -9.97 7.31
CA GLU A 19 -7.43 -8.66 7.42
C GLU A 19 -7.53 -7.97 6.06
N LEU A 20 -8.73 -7.50 5.74
CA LEU A 20 -9.03 -6.81 4.49
C LEU A 20 -9.44 -5.35 4.74
N ALA A 21 -9.21 -4.51 3.73
CA ALA A 21 -9.83 -3.19 3.67
C ALA A 21 -11.27 -3.35 3.17
N THR A 22 -12.23 -2.90 3.98
CA THR A 22 -13.66 -3.11 3.76
C THR A 22 -14.44 -1.82 3.89
N LEU A 23 -15.71 -1.83 3.46
CA LEU A 23 -16.64 -0.73 3.63
C LEU A 23 -17.72 -1.11 4.65
N ALA A 24 -18.00 -0.20 5.57
CA ALA A 24 -19.19 -0.26 6.43
C ALA A 24 -20.06 0.97 6.24
N ILE A 25 -21.36 0.77 6.38
CA ILE A 25 -22.31 1.86 6.51
C ILE A 25 -22.26 2.43 7.92
N VAL A 26 -21.89 3.71 8.01
CA VAL A 26 -21.88 4.50 9.25
C VAL A 26 -22.96 5.57 9.14
N THR A 27 -23.77 5.71 10.18
CA THR A 27 -24.75 6.79 10.28
C THR A 27 -24.04 8.03 10.83
N ALA A 28 -23.97 9.09 10.03
CA ALA A 28 -23.44 10.38 10.47
C ALA A 28 -24.40 11.07 11.46
N GLU A 29 -23.92 12.07 12.20
CA GLU A 29 -24.72 12.83 13.18
C GLU A 29 -25.98 13.47 12.59
N ASN A 30 -25.93 13.81 11.30
CA ASN A 30 -27.08 14.34 10.55
C ASN A 30 -28.07 13.26 10.04
N GLY A 31 -27.91 12.00 10.49
CA GLY A 31 -28.73 10.86 10.08
C GLY A 31 -28.40 10.28 8.70
N GLN A 32 -27.46 10.85 7.95
CA GLN A 32 -27.09 10.33 6.64
C GLN A 32 -26.22 9.08 6.75
N ARG A 33 -26.57 8.04 6.00
CA ARG A 33 -25.79 6.81 5.87
C ARG A 33 -24.62 7.05 4.91
N GLN A 34 -23.40 6.89 5.39
CA GLN A 34 -22.17 7.04 4.63
C GLN A 34 -21.39 5.73 4.64
N ARG A 35 -20.82 5.34 3.49
CA ARG A 35 -19.91 4.19 3.43
C ARG A 35 -18.48 4.65 3.69
N ARG A 36 -17.87 4.11 4.75
CA ARG A 36 -16.52 4.44 5.19
C ARG A 36 -15.63 3.22 5.15
N LEU A 37 -14.36 3.43 4.82
CA LEU A 37 -13.36 2.38 4.90
C LEU A 37 -13.14 1.97 6.35
N GLN A 38 -12.86 0.70 6.56
CA GLN A 38 -12.43 0.13 7.82
C GLN A 38 -11.58 -1.12 7.55
N THR A 39 -11.08 -1.74 8.61
CA THR A 39 -10.51 -3.09 8.54
C THR A 39 -11.55 -4.10 9.04
N ALA A 40 -11.55 -5.29 8.44
CA ALA A 40 -12.32 -6.42 8.92
C ALA A 40 -11.50 -7.70 8.77
N GLN A 41 -11.74 -8.65 9.68
CA GLN A 41 -11.12 -9.97 9.63
C GLN A 41 -12.02 -10.91 8.82
N VAL A 42 -11.40 -11.72 7.96
CA VAL A 42 -12.07 -12.80 7.26
C VAL A 42 -12.38 -13.91 8.24
N THR A 43 -13.67 -14.28 8.34
CA THR A 43 -14.14 -15.33 9.25
C THR A 43 -14.28 -16.67 8.54
N ASP A 44 -14.65 -16.65 7.26
CA ASP A 44 -14.78 -17.85 6.43
C ASP A 44 -14.52 -17.53 4.94
N VAL A 45 -14.10 -18.55 4.20
CA VAL A 45 -13.90 -18.49 2.74
C VAL A 45 -14.53 -19.72 2.12
N ALA A 46 -15.68 -19.55 1.48
CA ALA A 46 -16.38 -20.63 0.81
C ALA A 46 -15.98 -20.70 -0.68
N HIS A 47 -15.60 -21.90 -1.12
CA HIS A 47 -15.24 -22.17 -2.50
C HIS A 47 -16.42 -22.81 -3.24
N VAL A 48 -16.96 -22.13 -4.25
CA VAL A 48 -18.22 -22.49 -4.90
C VAL A 48 -18.11 -22.42 -6.41
N ARG A 49 -18.67 -23.41 -7.12
CA ARG A 49 -18.83 -23.39 -8.58
C ARG A 49 -20.17 -22.83 -9.00
N ARG A 50 -20.17 -21.73 -9.74
CA ARG A 50 -21.40 -21.07 -10.23
C ARG A 50 -21.15 -20.27 -11.52
N PRO A 51 -22.21 -19.88 -12.26
CA PRO A 51 -22.08 -19.03 -13.44
C PRO A 51 -21.33 -17.74 -13.11
N THR A 52 -20.49 -17.28 -14.04
CA THR A 52 -19.70 -16.06 -13.86
C THR A 52 -20.05 -15.01 -14.91
N VAL A 53 -19.74 -13.76 -14.60
CA VAL A 53 -19.78 -12.65 -15.56
C VAL A 53 -18.45 -11.92 -15.54
N GLU A 54 -18.08 -11.39 -16.68
CA GLU A 54 -17.00 -10.43 -16.83
C GLU A 54 -17.60 -9.04 -16.84
N LEU A 55 -17.35 -8.28 -15.77
CA LEU A 55 -17.78 -6.91 -15.61
C LEU A 55 -16.64 -5.99 -16.04
N GLN A 56 -16.80 -5.37 -17.21
CA GLN A 56 -15.84 -4.45 -17.76
C GLN A 56 -16.23 -3.02 -17.40
N THR A 57 -15.30 -2.29 -16.78
CA THR A 57 -15.40 -0.85 -16.54
C THR A 57 -14.41 -0.08 -17.39
N ASP A 58 -14.46 1.25 -17.31
CA ASP A 58 -13.46 2.16 -17.87
C ASP A 58 -12.10 2.11 -17.15
N GLU A 59 -12.01 1.44 -16.01
CA GLU A 59 -10.77 1.29 -15.22
C GLU A 59 -10.23 -0.15 -15.18
N VAL A 60 -11.11 -1.16 -15.08
CA VAL A 60 -10.73 -2.56 -14.83
C VAL A 60 -11.70 -3.53 -15.48
N THR A 61 -11.27 -4.77 -15.67
CA THR A 61 -12.14 -5.89 -16.06
C THR A 61 -12.07 -6.95 -14.99
N VAL A 62 -13.20 -7.26 -14.35
CA VAL A 62 -13.26 -8.17 -13.20
C VAL A 62 -14.17 -9.35 -13.50
N SER A 63 -13.70 -10.56 -13.23
CA SER A 63 -14.50 -11.78 -13.32
C SER A 63 -15.10 -12.10 -11.95
N VAL A 64 -16.43 -12.11 -11.84
CA VAL A 64 -17.16 -12.39 -10.60
C VAL A 64 -18.28 -13.40 -10.85
N ALA A 65 -18.85 -13.96 -9.77
CA ALA A 65 -20.06 -14.75 -9.90
C ALA A 65 -21.22 -13.89 -10.45
N ALA A 66 -22.09 -14.49 -11.26
CA ALA A 66 -23.21 -13.76 -11.89
C ALA A 66 -24.16 -13.14 -10.86
N ASP A 67 -24.33 -13.82 -9.72
CA ASP A 67 -25.10 -13.43 -8.55
C ASP A 67 -24.28 -12.65 -7.51
N ALA A 68 -22.98 -12.42 -7.74
CA ALA A 68 -22.16 -11.60 -6.83
C ALA A 68 -22.77 -10.21 -6.70
N ARG A 69 -22.95 -9.77 -5.46
CA ARG A 69 -23.64 -8.53 -5.12
C ARG A 69 -22.63 -7.38 -5.15
N VAL A 70 -22.60 -6.62 -6.25
CA VAL A 70 -21.67 -5.50 -6.46
C VAL A 70 -22.35 -4.18 -6.12
N LEU A 71 -21.60 -3.26 -5.50
CA LEU A 71 -22.13 -1.97 -5.04
C LEU A 71 -22.22 -0.93 -6.19
N PRO A 72 -23.41 -0.46 -6.56
CA PRO A 72 -23.57 0.68 -7.46
C PRO A 72 -23.16 2.00 -6.78
N TYR A 73 -22.94 3.05 -7.56
CA TYR A 73 -22.59 4.37 -7.01
C TYR A 73 -23.70 5.00 -6.15
N THR A 74 -24.98 4.86 -6.54
CA THR A 74 -26.13 5.56 -5.94
C THR A 74 -27.15 4.67 -5.22
N HIS A 75 -26.94 3.36 -5.16
CA HIS A 75 -27.94 2.40 -4.66
C HIS A 75 -27.32 1.33 -3.77
N ASP A 76 -28.16 0.48 -3.20
CA ASP A 76 -27.72 -0.75 -2.54
C ASP A 76 -27.25 -1.80 -3.54
N PHE A 77 -26.59 -2.83 -3.02
CA PHE A 77 -25.98 -3.90 -3.79
C PHE A 77 -26.97 -4.56 -4.76
N ARG A 78 -26.44 -5.04 -5.88
CA ARG A 78 -27.17 -5.80 -6.89
C ARG A 78 -26.27 -6.81 -7.56
N ASP A 79 -26.90 -7.85 -8.10
CA ASP A 79 -26.22 -8.93 -8.81
C ASP A 79 -25.40 -8.38 -9.99
N ALA A 80 -24.18 -8.87 -10.15
CA ALA A 80 -23.23 -8.44 -11.18
C ALA A 80 -23.82 -8.57 -12.60
N CYS A 81 -24.58 -9.63 -12.86
CA CYS A 81 -25.23 -9.86 -14.17
C CYS A 81 -26.29 -8.81 -14.54
N ARG A 82 -26.76 -7.99 -13.60
CA ARG A 82 -27.78 -6.95 -13.83
C ARG A 82 -27.20 -5.60 -14.22
N PHE A 83 -25.88 -5.43 -14.20
CA PHE A 83 -25.25 -4.20 -14.65
C PHE A 83 -25.39 -4.02 -16.16
N ARG A 84 -25.45 -2.78 -16.61
CA ARG A 84 -25.56 -2.38 -18.02
C ARG A 84 -24.57 -1.26 -18.30
N SER A 85 -24.19 -1.14 -19.58
CA SER A 85 -23.30 -0.06 -20.04
C SER A 85 -23.84 1.32 -19.63
N GLY A 86 -22.94 2.22 -19.20
CA GLY A 86 -23.26 3.56 -18.70
C GLY A 86 -23.65 3.63 -17.21
N GLN A 87 -23.83 2.50 -16.53
CA GLN A 87 -24.04 2.50 -15.08
C GLN A 87 -22.72 2.67 -14.33
N ARG A 88 -22.75 3.30 -13.15
CA ARG A 88 -21.55 3.49 -12.31
C ARG A 88 -21.51 2.51 -11.15
N VAL A 89 -20.35 1.90 -10.94
CA VAL A 89 -20.03 1.05 -9.78
C VAL A 89 -19.12 1.81 -8.82
N LYS A 90 -19.21 1.48 -7.53
CA LYS A 90 -18.33 2.06 -6.51
C LYS A 90 -16.94 1.44 -6.62
N THR A 91 -15.91 2.28 -6.59
CA THR A 91 -14.51 1.84 -6.59
C THR A 91 -13.71 2.47 -5.45
N VAL A 92 -12.66 1.75 -5.01
CA VAL A 92 -11.74 2.22 -3.96
C VAL A 92 -10.38 2.54 -4.54
N LEU A 93 -9.70 1.52 -5.09
CA LEU A 93 -8.36 1.60 -5.65
C LEU A 93 -8.25 0.63 -6.81
N THR A 94 -7.55 1.01 -7.87
CA THR A 94 -7.18 0.09 -8.93
C THR A 94 -6.04 -0.82 -8.46
N PRO A 95 -6.06 -2.13 -8.78
CA PRO A 95 -4.95 -3.03 -8.52
C PRO A 95 -3.62 -2.52 -9.06
N THR A 96 -2.60 -2.58 -8.21
CA THR A 96 -1.20 -2.39 -8.60
C THR A 96 -0.49 -3.73 -8.52
N PRO A 97 0.39 -4.06 -9.48
CA PRO A 97 1.25 -5.24 -9.37
C PRO A 97 2.01 -5.26 -8.05
N ASP A 98 2.33 -6.46 -7.57
CA ASP A 98 3.21 -6.60 -6.40
C ASP A 98 4.64 -6.23 -6.77
N PRO A 99 5.21 -5.15 -6.19
CA PRO A 99 6.61 -4.84 -6.39
C PRO A 99 7.44 -5.75 -5.46
N ASP A 100 7.58 -7.03 -5.81
CA ASP A 100 8.52 -7.95 -5.16
C ASP A 100 9.74 -8.24 -6.06
N SER A 101 10.27 -7.18 -6.66
CA SER A 101 11.50 -7.25 -7.46
C SER A 101 12.72 -6.94 -6.60
N VAL A 102 13.89 -7.40 -7.04
CA VAL A 102 15.17 -7.06 -6.39
C VAL A 102 15.36 -5.54 -6.33
N ALA A 103 14.99 -4.83 -7.38
CA ALA A 103 15.04 -3.38 -7.45
C ALA A 103 14.18 -2.71 -6.35
N TYR A 104 12.96 -3.20 -6.13
CA TYR A 104 12.11 -2.72 -5.03
C TYR A 104 12.77 -2.94 -3.66
N ARG A 105 13.33 -4.14 -3.43
CA ARG A 105 13.98 -4.50 -2.15
C ARG A 105 15.17 -3.58 -1.87
N ASP A 106 16.02 -3.34 -2.87
CA ASP A 106 17.13 -2.39 -2.77
C ASP A 106 16.64 -0.96 -2.51
N GLY A 107 15.63 -0.53 -3.27
CA GLY A 107 14.98 0.75 -3.08
C GLY A 107 14.55 0.91 -1.63
N TYR A 108 13.83 -0.06 -1.07
CA TYR A 108 13.34 -0.03 0.31
C TYR A 108 14.46 0.17 1.32
N VAL A 109 15.55 -0.61 1.22
CA VAL A 109 16.71 -0.47 2.10
C VAL A 109 17.30 0.93 2.01
N HIS A 110 17.53 1.44 0.79
CA HIS A 110 18.09 2.78 0.57
C HIS A 110 17.17 3.89 1.09
N GLY A 111 15.87 3.76 0.88
CA GLY A 111 14.85 4.70 1.37
C GLY A 111 14.81 4.77 2.89
N ALA A 112 14.85 3.61 3.56
CA ALA A 112 14.88 3.54 5.02
C ALA A 112 16.16 4.18 5.58
N PHE A 113 17.32 3.91 4.98
CA PHE A 113 18.59 4.55 5.36
C PHE A 113 18.62 6.05 5.04
N ALA A 114 17.96 6.50 3.97
CA ALA A 114 17.87 7.91 3.64
C ALA A 114 17.05 8.69 4.67
N GLY A 115 16.01 8.09 5.26
CA GLY A 115 15.21 8.69 6.33
C GLY A 115 15.95 8.70 7.67
N ASP A 116 15.93 7.55 8.36
CA ASP A 116 16.45 7.39 9.73
C ASP A 116 17.85 6.78 9.82
N GLY A 117 18.47 6.46 8.67
CA GLY A 117 19.83 5.94 8.64
C GLY A 117 20.87 7.00 9.05
N SER A 118 21.93 6.50 9.68
CA SER A 118 23.09 7.27 10.08
C SER A 118 24.36 6.57 9.61
N VAL A 119 25.16 7.27 8.83
CA VAL A 119 26.49 6.83 8.42
C VAL A 119 27.52 7.70 9.13
N VAL A 120 28.34 7.08 9.97
CA VAL A 120 29.40 7.76 10.72
C VAL A 120 30.75 7.30 10.19
N LYS A 121 31.59 8.24 9.75
CA LYS A 121 32.96 7.99 9.26
C LYS A 121 33.94 8.92 9.98
N THR A 122 34.66 8.39 10.96
CA THR A 122 35.77 9.07 11.65
C THR A 122 37.07 8.29 11.44
N LYS A 123 38.19 8.81 11.97
CA LYS A 123 39.50 8.12 11.90
C LYS A 123 39.49 6.75 12.61
N THR A 124 38.63 6.57 13.61
CA THR A 124 38.62 5.39 14.48
C THR A 124 37.32 4.61 14.40
N THR A 125 36.25 5.20 13.86
CA THR A 125 34.90 4.63 13.90
C THR A 125 34.28 4.74 12.53
N LYS A 126 33.77 3.61 12.04
CA LYS A 126 32.98 3.56 10.83
C LYS A 126 31.80 2.64 11.01
N ASN A 127 30.59 3.19 10.88
CA ASN A 127 29.38 2.40 10.95
C ASN A 127 28.28 3.02 10.07
N ALA A 128 27.40 2.15 9.60
CA ALA A 128 26.12 2.51 9.01
C ALA A 128 25.06 1.84 9.88
N THR A 129 24.14 2.63 10.40
CA THR A 129 23.17 2.18 11.40
C THR A 129 21.80 2.73 11.05
N LEU A 130 20.77 1.88 11.10
CA LEU A 130 19.37 2.29 11.08
C LEU A 130 18.76 1.95 12.45
N ARG A 131 18.10 2.94 13.05
CA ARG A 131 17.40 2.79 14.33
C ARG A 131 16.00 3.37 14.21
N CYS A 132 14.99 2.62 14.59
CA CYS A 132 13.59 3.07 14.55
C CYS A 132 12.76 2.44 15.66
N GLN A 133 11.57 3.00 15.88
CA GLN A 133 10.63 2.51 16.91
C GLN A 133 9.88 1.25 16.44
N ASP A 134 9.56 1.19 15.15
CA ASP A 134 8.77 0.13 14.55
C ASP A 134 9.70 -1.03 14.16
N GLU A 135 9.49 -2.20 14.76
CA GLU A 135 10.29 -3.41 14.54
C GLU A 135 10.15 -3.88 13.09
N GLU A 136 8.96 -3.73 12.51
CA GLU A 136 8.63 -4.19 11.15
C GLU A 136 9.58 -3.58 10.10
N ILE A 137 10.10 -2.37 10.35
CA ILE A 137 11.08 -1.72 9.48
C ILE A 137 12.41 -2.48 9.51
N ILE A 138 12.90 -2.83 10.70
CA ILE A 138 14.16 -3.57 10.87
C ILE A 138 14.02 -4.97 10.30
N GLU A 139 12.89 -5.64 10.53
CA GLU A 139 12.61 -6.95 9.95
C GLU A 139 12.62 -6.90 8.42
N ARG A 140 11.99 -5.86 7.85
CA ARG A 140 11.93 -5.69 6.40
C ARG A 140 13.29 -5.36 5.80
N VAL A 141 14.06 -4.48 6.43
CA VAL A 141 15.43 -4.16 5.97
C VAL A 141 16.31 -5.41 6.02
N ASP A 142 16.26 -6.20 7.08
CA ASP A 142 17.03 -7.42 7.20
C ASP A 142 16.64 -8.46 6.14
N ALA A 143 15.34 -8.60 5.83
CA ALA A 143 14.87 -9.50 4.79
C ALA A 143 15.23 -9.05 3.36
N PHE A 144 15.40 -7.74 3.14
CA PHE A 144 15.63 -7.15 1.82
C PHE A 144 17.08 -6.78 1.55
N ALA A 145 17.89 -6.59 2.59
CA ALA A 145 19.29 -6.24 2.47
C ALA A 145 20.06 -7.31 1.69
N ARG A 146 20.88 -6.86 0.74
CA ARG A 146 21.88 -7.72 0.12
C ARG A 146 22.95 -8.08 1.15
N ASP A 147 23.48 -9.30 1.03
CA ASP A 147 24.61 -9.75 1.86
C ASP A 147 25.80 -8.77 1.81
N GLU A 148 25.99 -8.09 0.68
CA GLU A 148 27.05 -7.09 0.46
C GLU A 148 26.92 -5.85 1.35
N TYR A 149 25.75 -5.56 1.91
CA TYR A 149 25.57 -4.49 2.89
C TYR A 149 26.06 -4.90 4.29
N GLY A 150 26.26 -6.21 4.53
CA GLY A 150 26.66 -6.84 5.79
C GLY A 150 25.96 -6.31 7.04
N LEU A 151 24.68 -5.97 6.87
CA LEU A 151 23.82 -5.50 7.92
C LEU A 151 23.51 -6.65 8.89
N GLN A 152 23.64 -6.36 10.17
CA GLN A 152 23.33 -7.31 11.24
C GLN A 152 22.37 -6.68 12.22
N ARG A 153 21.26 -7.38 12.51
CA ARG A 153 20.35 -6.98 13.58
C ARG A 153 21.11 -6.92 14.90
N LYS A 154 20.81 -5.90 15.68
CA LYS A 154 21.21 -5.82 17.08
C LYS A 154 19.95 -5.96 17.92
N GLY A 155 20.12 -6.56 19.10
CA GLY A 155 19.03 -6.58 20.08
C GLY A 155 18.62 -5.16 20.45
N ARG A 156 17.54 -5.03 21.20
CA ARG A 156 17.02 -3.73 21.64
C ARG A 156 18.04 -3.04 22.55
N GLU A 157 18.85 -2.15 21.98
CA GLU A 157 19.91 -1.44 22.70
C GLU A 157 19.57 0.05 22.79
N PHE A 158 19.26 0.49 24.03
CA PHE A 158 19.09 1.89 24.42
C PHE A 158 17.81 2.58 23.87
N ASN A 159 17.02 3.22 24.75
CA ASN A 159 15.79 3.95 24.41
C ASN A 159 14.66 3.16 23.69
N SER A 160 14.64 1.83 23.83
CA SER A 160 13.58 0.97 23.27
C SER A 160 13.49 0.94 21.73
N LEU A 161 14.54 1.35 21.02
CA LEU A 161 14.61 1.29 19.56
C LEU A 161 15.12 -0.07 19.06
N HIS A 162 14.68 -0.46 17.88
CA HIS A 162 15.21 -1.61 17.14
C HIS A 162 16.37 -1.13 16.26
N GLU A 163 17.43 -1.93 16.12
CA GLU A 163 18.65 -1.54 15.41
C GLU A 163 19.10 -2.60 14.42
N ILE A 164 19.55 -2.15 13.24
CA ILE A 164 20.36 -2.93 12.32
C ILE A 164 21.59 -2.11 11.91
N ARG A 165 22.77 -2.74 11.89
CA ARG A 165 24.01 -2.04 11.56
C ARG A 165 25.05 -2.89 10.87
N THR A 166 25.95 -2.23 10.14
CA THR A 166 27.27 -2.76 9.77
C THR A 166 28.37 -1.85 10.33
N THR A 167 29.51 -2.47 10.67
CA THR A 167 30.75 -1.78 11.07
C THR A 167 31.91 -2.12 10.13
N ILE A 168 31.66 -2.90 9.07
CA ILE A 168 32.69 -3.30 8.12
C ILE A 168 32.89 -2.14 7.14
N TRP A 169 34.12 -1.65 7.06
CA TRP A 169 34.42 -0.38 6.43
C TRP A 169 34.02 -0.30 4.95
N LYS A 170 34.18 -1.39 4.21
CA LYS A 170 33.81 -1.49 2.79
C LYS A 170 32.30 -1.40 2.59
N GLU A 171 31.53 -2.05 3.46
CA GLU A 171 30.07 -2.09 3.40
C GLU A 171 29.47 -0.75 3.81
N VAL A 172 30.08 -0.09 4.80
CA VAL A 172 29.71 1.29 5.17
C VAL A 172 29.96 2.26 4.02
N ASP A 173 31.08 2.14 3.29
CA ASP A 173 31.31 2.97 2.09
C ASP A 173 30.30 2.68 0.97
N LEU A 174 29.92 1.41 0.80
CA LEU A 174 28.91 1.03 -0.17
C LEU A 174 27.57 1.71 0.15
N LEU A 175 27.07 1.57 1.38
CA LEU A 175 25.81 2.21 1.80
C LEU A 175 25.87 3.74 1.71
N ASP A 176 27.00 4.36 2.12
CA ASP A 176 27.18 5.81 2.01
C ASP A 176 27.10 6.31 0.56
N GLY A 177 27.72 5.57 -0.37
CA GLY A 177 27.71 5.90 -1.79
C GLY A 177 26.35 5.81 -2.46
N LEU A 178 25.39 5.11 -1.83
CA LEU A 178 24.02 4.94 -2.31
C LEU A 178 23.06 6.00 -1.74
N LEU A 179 23.53 6.88 -0.84
CA LEU A 179 22.75 7.96 -0.25
C LEU A 179 22.99 9.31 -0.96
N PRO A 180 21.94 10.15 -1.11
CA PRO A 180 20.56 9.95 -0.66
C PRO A 180 19.75 8.99 -1.54
N ILE A 181 20.24 8.68 -2.75
CA ILE A 181 19.61 7.79 -3.72
C ILE A 181 20.68 7.26 -4.68
N ASP A 182 20.61 5.99 -5.07
CA ASP A 182 21.43 5.44 -6.16
C ASP A 182 20.98 6.03 -7.52
N PRO A 183 21.83 6.85 -8.17
CA PRO A 183 21.49 7.48 -9.45
C PRO A 183 21.36 6.49 -10.60
N THR A 184 21.90 5.27 -10.48
CA THR A 184 21.84 4.25 -11.54
C THR A 184 20.49 3.52 -11.60
N GLN A 185 19.69 3.63 -10.53
CA GLN A 185 18.43 2.91 -10.37
C GLN A 185 17.18 3.83 -10.51
N VAL A 186 17.36 5.14 -10.69
CA VAL A 186 16.25 6.12 -10.67
C VAL A 186 15.27 6.01 -11.83
N ASP A 187 15.64 5.27 -12.88
CA ASP A 187 14.76 4.97 -14.02
C ASP A 187 13.98 3.67 -13.83
N ASP A 188 14.32 2.86 -12.82
CA ASP A 188 13.55 1.68 -12.43
C ASP A 188 12.42 2.08 -11.48
N LEU A 189 11.17 1.92 -11.94
CA LEU A 189 9.99 2.32 -11.17
C LEU A 189 9.79 1.47 -9.91
N ASP A 190 10.25 0.22 -9.89
CA ASP A 190 10.15 -0.62 -8.70
C ASP A 190 11.15 -0.16 -7.63
N TYR A 191 12.37 0.19 -8.04
CA TYR A 191 13.32 0.85 -7.14
C TYR A 191 12.73 2.15 -6.57
N CYS A 192 12.10 2.97 -7.41
CA CYS A 192 11.44 4.19 -6.97
C CYS A 192 10.34 3.92 -5.92
N ARG A 193 9.50 2.89 -6.14
CA ARG A 193 8.47 2.45 -5.19
C ARG A 193 9.09 2.03 -3.87
N GLY A 194 10.11 1.18 -3.93
CA GLY A 194 10.83 0.69 -2.74
C GLY A 194 11.40 1.84 -1.94
N TRP A 195 12.14 2.74 -2.60
CA TRP A 195 12.76 3.89 -1.92
C TRP A 195 11.74 4.77 -1.23
N LEU A 196 10.61 5.06 -1.88
CA LEU A 196 9.53 5.82 -1.26
C LEU A 196 8.87 5.06 -0.09
N ALA A 197 8.77 3.74 -0.16
CA ALA A 197 8.23 2.91 0.91
C ALA A 197 9.10 2.97 2.18
N GLY A 198 10.41 2.73 2.05
CA GLY A 198 11.35 2.81 3.19
C GLY A 198 11.44 4.22 3.78
N MET A 199 11.40 5.25 2.93
CA MET A 199 11.34 6.65 3.35
C MET A 199 10.00 6.98 4.03
N PHE A 200 8.88 6.38 3.60
CA PHE A 200 7.59 6.56 4.27
C PHE A 200 7.56 5.87 5.64
N ASP A 201 8.09 4.66 5.73
CA ASP A 201 8.08 3.90 6.98
C ASP A 201 8.92 4.57 8.07
N THR A 202 9.99 5.26 7.69
CA THR A 202 10.80 6.08 8.61
C THR A 202 10.17 7.47 8.83
N ASP A 203 10.19 8.34 7.82
CA ASP A 203 9.83 9.76 7.91
C ASP A 203 8.40 10.11 7.42
N GLY A 204 7.66 9.12 6.94
CA GLY A 204 6.30 9.30 6.44
C GLY A 204 5.23 9.34 7.53
N ALA A 205 4.16 10.06 7.23
CA ALA A 205 2.95 10.13 8.03
C ALA A 205 1.70 10.13 7.12
N PHE A 206 0.65 9.48 7.61
CA PHE A 206 -0.67 9.50 7.00
C PHE A 206 -1.75 9.62 8.09
N ASP A 207 -2.59 10.64 7.99
CA ASP A 207 -3.65 10.97 8.96
C ASP A 207 -5.05 10.63 8.44
N GLY A 208 -5.14 9.82 7.37
CA GLY A 208 -6.38 9.54 6.65
C GLY A 208 -6.67 10.53 5.52
N HIS A 209 -6.16 11.76 5.58
CA HIS A 209 -6.43 12.76 4.56
C HIS A 209 -5.21 13.13 3.73
N THR A 210 -4.04 13.08 4.35
CA THR A 210 -2.79 13.63 3.84
C THR A 210 -1.66 12.61 3.99
N VAL A 211 -0.98 12.32 2.88
CA VAL A 211 0.32 11.60 2.91
C VAL A 211 1.43 12.64 2.86
N ARG A 212 2.30 12.63 3.87
CA ARG A 212 3.44 13.56 4.00
C ARG A 212 4.71 12.80 4.36
N PHE A 213 5.81 13.19 3.74
CA PHE A 213 7.17 12.79 4.10
C PHE A 213 7.82 13.95 4.85
N THR A 214 8.14 13.76 6.12
CA THR A 214 8.72 14.79 6.99
C THR A 214 10.24 14.68 6.97
N GLN A 215 10.89 15.47 6.12
CA GLN A 215 12.33 15.39 5.93
C GLN A 215 12.93 16.80 5.89
N THR A 216 13.94 17.04 6.74
CA THR A 216 14.57 18.36 6.90
C THR A 216 15.80 18.51 6.01
N LYS A 217 16.51 17.41 5.75
CA LYS A 217 17.73 17.38 4.95
C LYS A 217 17.39 17.64 3.46
N PRO A 218 17.98 18.67 2.82
CA PRO A 218 17.59 19.11 1.48
C PRO A 218 17.78 18.06 0.36
N GLU A 219 18.81 17.23 0.46
CA GLU A 219 19.18 16.25 -0.56
C GLU A 219 18.18 15.08 -0.66
N GLN A 220 17.66 14.60 0.47
CA GLN A 220 16.61 13.58 0.57
C GLN A 220 15.27 14.17 0.10
N ARG A 221 15.01 15.46 0.40
CA ARG A 221 13.84 16.16 -0.17
C ARG A 221 13.91 16.27 -1.69
N LYS A 222 15.09 16.42 -2.28
CA LYS A 222 15.25 16.41 -3.75
C LYS A 222 15.01 15.00 -4.32
N ALA A 223 15.52 13.96 -3.66
CA ALA A 223 15.25 12.57 -4.05
C ALA A 223 13.74 12.25 -3.98
N LEU A 224 13.05 12.62 -2.90
CA LEU A 224 11.60 12.49 -2.75
C LEU A 224 10.83 13.10 -3.93
N GLN A 225 11.17 14.34 -4.29
CA GLN A 225 10.54 15.07 -5.39
C GLN A 225 10.75 14.36 -6.73
N LEU A 226 11.99 13.93 -7.02
CA LEU A 226 12.33 13.19 -8.22
C LEU A 226 11.51 11.91 -8.34
N LEU A 227 11.46 11.09 -7.28
CA LEU A 227 10.81 9.78 -7.33
C LEU A 227 9.29 9.86 -7.34
N LEU A 228 8.69 10.81 -6.60
CA LEU A 228 7.25 11.09 -6.71
C LEU A 228 6.89 11.53 -8.13
N GLY A 229 7.70 12.40 -8.73
CA GLY A 229 7.53 12.82 -10.12
C GLY A 229 7.66 11.67 -11.13
N ARG A 230 8.64 10.76 -10.93
CA ARG A 230 8.82 9.56 -11.77
C ARG A 230 7.62 8.61 -11.73
N LEU A 231 7.00 8.46 -10.57
CA LEU A 231 5.78 7.65 -10.41
C LEU A 231 4.49 8.40 -10.82
N GLY A 232 4.60 9.64 -11.29
CA GLY A 232 3.46 10.44 -11.73
C GLY A 232 2.58 10.98 -10.60
N PHE A 233 3.11 11.05 -9.37
CA PHE A 233 2.40 11.64 -8.24
C PHE A 233 2.63 13.15 -8.17
N GLU A 234 1.54 13.90 -8.09
CA GLU A 234 1.61 15.33 -7.79
C GLU A 234 1.97 15.55 -6.32
N TYR A 235 2.80 16.55 -6.05
CA TYR A 235 3.22 16.90 -4.70
C TYR A 235 3.39 18.41 -4.53
N VAL A 236 3.48 18.84 -3.27
CA VAL A 236 3.92 20.18 -2.88
C VAL A 236 5.08 20.07 -1.91
N VAL A 237 6.10 20.89 -2.13
CA VAL A 237 7.23 21.05 -1.22
C VAL A 237 6.83 21.97 -0.08
N GLU A 238 7.04 21.50 1.14
CA GLU A 238 6.83 22.25 2.36
C GLU A 238 8.19 22.54 3.03
N GLN A 239 8.22 23.46 4.00
CA GLN A 239 9.47 23.84 4.67
C GLN A 239 10.18 22.64 5.30
N LYS A 240 9.41 21.69 5.86
CA LYS A 240 9.91 20.52 6.60
C LYS A 240 9.53 19.18 5.94
N GLY A 241 9.19 19.17 4.65
CA GLY A 241 8.80 17.92 4.01
C GLY A 241 8.23 18.05 2.60
N VAL A 242 7.66 16.96 2.12
CA VAL A 242 6.95 16.87 0.83
C VAL A 242 5.59 16.23 1.08
N ARG A 243 4.52 16.87 0.59
CA ARG A 243 3.15 16.38 0.73
C ARG A 243 2.58 15.97 -0.62
N VAL A 244 2.00 14.77 -0.68
CA VAL A 244 1.32 14.27 -1.89
C VAL A 244 -0.01 15.00 -2.08
N ARG A 245 -0.34 15.34 -3.33
CA ARG A 245 -1.56 16.07 -3.73
C ARG A 245 -2.48 15.23 -4.58
N GLY A 246 -3.77 15.56 -4.52
CA GLY A 246 -4.85 14.89 -5.26
C GLY A 246 -5.82 14.17 -4.33
N ALA A 247 -7.12 14.26 -4.60
CA ALA A 247 -8.16 13.67 -3.73
C ALA A 247 -8.06 12.14 -3.65
N ASN A 248 -7.65 11.50 -4.75
CA ASN A 248 -7.52 10.05 -4.87
C ASN A 248 -6.06 9.56 -4.77
N SER A 249 -5.07 10.45 -4.66
CA SER A 249 -3.67 10.06 -4.71
C SER A 249 -3.16 9.46 -3.40
N ARG A 250 -3.78 9.78 -2.25
CA ARG A 250 -3.31 9.32 -0.93
C ARG A 250 -3.32 7.81 -0.75
N LEU A 251 -4.43 7.14 -1.10
CA LEU A 251 -4.51 5.68 -1.02
C LEU A 251 -3.73 5.04 -2.18
N ARG A 252 -3.71 5.71 -3.35
CA ARG A 252 -2.96 5.23 -4.52
C ARG A 252 -1.46 5.21 -4.28
N VAL A 253 -0.89 6.24 -3.65
CA VAL A 253 0.54 6.27 -3.35
C VAL A 253 0.91 5.20 -2.33
N LEU A 254 0.12 5.02 -1.27
CA LEU A 254 0.37 3.97 -0.26
C LEU A 254 0.22 2.57 -0.86
N SER A 255 -0.78 2.33 -1.70
CA SER A 255 -0.96 1.06 -2.41
C SER A 255 0.13 0.80 -3.48
N ALA A 256 0.69 1.86 -4.07
CA ALA A 256 1.73 1.76 -5.07
C ALA A 256 3.12 1.53 -4.47
N ILE A 257 3.44 2.19 -3.34
CA ILE A 257 4.76 2.07 -2.70
C ILE A 257 4.80 0.92 -1.69
N ARG A 258 3.67 0.50 -1.10
CA ARG A 258 3.56 -0.61 -0.14
C ARG A 258 4.51 -0.51 1.08
N PRO A 259 4.33 0.52 1.93
CA PRO A 259 5.04 0.57 3.21
C PRO A 259 4.66 -0.64 4.09
N VAL A 260 5.46 -0.93 5.12
CA VAL A 260 5.21 -2.05 6.03
C VAL A 260 4.55 -1.64 7.35
N VAL A 261 4.67 -0.38 7.77
CA VAL A 261 4.21 0.04 9.11
C VAL A 261 2.69 0.20 9.13
N SER A 262 1.98 -0.87 9.51
CA SER A 262 0.52 -0.97 9.49
C SER A 262 -0.18 0.18 10.22
N ARG A 263 0.32 0.62 11.39
CA ARG A 263 -0.30 1.74 12.14
C ARG A 263 -0.31 3.05 11.34
N LYS A 264 0.67 3.29 10.47
CA LYS A 264 0.72 4.48 9.60
C LYS A 264 -0.27 4.32 8.45
N ILE A 265 -0.33 3.14 7.84
CA ILE A 265 -1.16 2.86 6.65
C ILE A 265 -2.65 2.83 7.01
N ARG A 266 -3.02 2.11 8.07
CA ARG A 266 -4.40 1.84 8.50
C ARG A 266 -5.14 3.06 9.04
N SER A 267 -4.48 4.22 9.08
CA SER A 267 -5.11 5.51 9.34
C SER A 267 -6.13 5.92 8.26
N TYR A 268 -6.36 5.08 7.23
CA TYR A 268 -7.48 5.27 6.30
C TYR A 268 -8.86 4.93 6.90
N ALA A 269 -8.90 4.24 8.04
CA ALA A 269 -10.17 3.88 8.67
C ALA A 269 -11.02 5.14 8.95
N GLY A 270 -12.30 5.09 8.60
CA GLY A 270 -13.22 6.21 8.70
C GLY A 270 -13.26 7.14 7.48
N ILE A 271 -12.37 6.99 6.49
CA ILE A 271 -12.45 7.77 5.24
C ILE A 271 -13.67 7.36 4.42
N MET A 272 -14.39 8.35 3.90
CA MET A 272 -15.43 8.13 2.91
C MET A 272 -14.84 7.79 1.53
N VAL A 273 -15.34 6.72 0.91
CA VAL A 273 -15.00 6.35 -0.46
C VAL A 273 -15.93 7.08 -1.42
N ASN A 274 -15.37 7.77 -2.42
CA ASN A 274 -16.12 8.45 -3.48
C ASN A 274 -15.77 7.98 -4.90
N GLY A 275 -14.81 7.05 -5.04
CA GLY A 275 -14.44 6.49 -6.33
C GLY A 275 -15.61 5.81 -7.03
N SER A 276 -15.65 5.93 -8.35
CA SER A 276 -16.56 5.18 -9.19
C SER A 276 -16.02 5.01 -10.59
N ALA A 277 -16.30 3.85 -11.17
CA ALA A 277 -15.98 3.51 -12.54
C ALA A 277 -17.29 3.31 -13.34
N GLU A 278 -17.28 3.64 -14.62
CA GLU A 278 -18.39 3.41 -15.52
C GLU A 278 -18.32 2.00 -16.10
N VAL A 279 -19.41 1.25 -16.02
CA VAL A 279 -19.55 -0.06 -16.66
C VAL A 279 -19.62 0.17 -18.17
N VAL A 280 -18.69 -0.45 -18.90
CA VAL A 280 -18.64 -0.43 -20.36
C VAL A 280 -19.37 -1.63 -20.93
N GLY A 281 -19.29 -2.79 -20.26
CA GLY A 281 -19.91 -4.03 -20.72
C GLY A 281 -20.05 -5.09 -19.63
N VAL A 282 -20.95 -6.04 -19.88
CA VAL A 282 -21.13 -7.25 -19.07
C VAL A 282 -21.23 -8.43 -20.01
N ALA A 283 -20.33 -9.41 -19.87
CA ALA A 283 -20.34 -10.63 -20.66
C ALA A 283 -20.56 -11.86 -19.79
N GLU A 284 -21.51 -12.69 -20.16
CA GLU A 284 -21.70 -13.99 -19.51
C GLU A 284 -20.49 -14.90 -19.78
N ARG A 285 -20.07 -15.63 -18.75
CA ARG A 285 -18.97 -16.57 -18.79
C ARG A 285 -19.43 -17.93 -18.25
N PRO A 286 -18.75 -19.03 -18.63
CA PRO A 286 -19.10 -20.36 -18.12
C PRO A 286 -19.04 -20.46 -16.60
N VAL A 287 -19.56 -21.56 -16.08
CA VAL A 287 -19.41 -21.92 -14.66
C VAL A 287 -17.93 -22.07 -14.33
N ARG A 288 -17.47 -21.34 -13.31
CA ARG A 288 -16.10 -21.37 -12.80
C ARG A 288 -16.11 -21.46 -11.29
N ASP A 289 -14.94 -21.78 -10.75
CA ASP A 289 -14.63 -21.66 -9.34
C ASP A 289 -14.69 -20.18 -8.91
N THR A 290 -15.42 -19.91 -7.84
CA THR A 290 -15.61 -18.58 -7.24
C THR A 290 -15.47 -18.67 -5.73
N TYR A 291 -15.23 -17.53 -5.09
CA TYR A 291 -15.01 -17.46 -3.65
C TYR A 291 -16.03 -16.50 -3.02
N ASP A 292 -16.70 -16.96 -1.97
CA ASP A 292 -17.50 -16.12 -1.09
C ASP A 292 -16.69 -15.84 0.18
N ILE A 293 -16.69 -14.57 0.59
CA ILE A 293 -15.90 -14.08 1.73
C ILE A 293 -16.86 -13.62 2.81
N SER A 294 -16.73 -14.20 4.00
CA SER A 294 -17.42 -13.75 5.20
C SER A 294 -16.47 -12.92 6.07
N LEU A 295 -17.02 -11.87 6.70
CA LEU A 295 -16.27 -10.92 7.50
C LEU A 295 -16.84 -10.83 8.92
N ASP A 296 -16.00 -10.51 9.90
CA ASP A 296 -16.43 -10.24 11.28
C ASP A 296 -17.26 -8.95 11.38
N ARG A 297 -17.03 -8.00 10.46
CA ARG A 297 -17.70 -6.71 10.36
C ARG A 297 -17.62 -6.15 8.94
N GLY A 298 -18.49 -5.19 8.65
CA GLY A 298 -18.51 -4.51 7.35
C GLY A 298 -19.36 -5.23 6.32
N ASP A 299 -19.78 -4.46 5.33
CA ASP A 299 -20.79 -4.89 4.37
C ASP A 299 -20.16 -5.33 3.04
N ALA A 300 -18.96 -4.83 2.73
CA ALA A 300 -18.28 -5.15 1.48
C ALA A 300 -16.76 -5.18 1.57
N TYR A 301 -16.16 -6.10 0.82
CA TYR A 301 -14.73 -6.15 0.54
C TYR A 301 -14.40 -5.53 -0.83
N VAL A 302 -13.12 -5.27 -1.09
CA VAL A 302 -12.66 -4.69 -2.36
C VAL A 302 -11.99 -5.76 -3.23
N LEU A 303 -12.63 -6.10 -4.34
CA LEU A 303 -12.16 -7.06 -5.34
C LEU A 303 -11.80 -6.32 -6.63
N GLU A 304 -10.51 -6.32 -6.97
CA GLU A 304 -9.98 -5.64 -8.16
C GLU A 304 -10.44 -4.18 -8.31
N GLY A 305 -10.66 -3.53 -7.18
CA GLY A 305 -11.12 -2.15 -7.09
C GLY A 305 -12.64 -1.99 -6.93
N LEU A 306 -13.43 -3.00 -7.26
CA LEU A 306 -14.88 -3.02 -7.07
C LEU A 306 -15.25 -3.38 -5.62
N CYS A 307 -16.33 -2.77 -5.11
CA CYS A 307 -16.90 -3.14 -3.81
C CYS A 307 -17.93 -4.28 -3.96
N VAL A 308 -17.68 -5.43 -3.34
CA VAL A 308 -18.55 -6.62 -3.40
C VAL A 308 -19.05 -6.98 -2.00
N GLU A 309 -20.33 -7.28 -1.87
CA GLU A 309 -20.98 -7.65 -0.61
C GLU A 309 -20.31 -8.89 0.00
N ALA A 310 -20.06 -8.85 1.30
CA ALA A 310 -19.65 -10.03 2.07
C ALA A 310 -20.87 -10.92 2.38
N VAL A 311 -20.63 -12.22 2.61
CA VAL A 311 -21.67 -13.21 2.90
C VAL A 311 -21.79 -13.47 4.39
#